data_AF-A0AAX2TMZ9-F1
#
_entry.id   AF-A0AAX2TMZ9-F1
#
_cell.length_a   1.000
_cell.length_b   1.000
_cell.length_c   1.000
_cell.angle_alpha   90.00
_cell.angle_beta   90.00
_cell.angle_gamma   90.00
#
_symmetry.space_group_name_H-M   'P 1'
#
loop_
_entity.id
_entity.type
_entity.pdbx_description
1 polymer ?
#
loop_
_entity_poly.entity_id
_entity_poly.type
_entity_poly.pdbx_seq_one_letter_code
_entity_poly.pdbx_strand_id
1 'polypeptide(L)'
;MSAFRARITAFFTAFVFLTAALPAYAERLPDFLAKIQPSEIFPGADRYGKPEGKPMVARVYKGDEQLGLVYITTDAVNTRGYSSKPIDTLMALANDGTIAGAKLVDHHEPIMLIGIPQSRVDKFIDKYIGLNFIKNPPTPGVAPGDIISGATVTLMVVNDSIQRSYKVIANQYRLGSDKALQTASASDVREAAPASETRPRRMANPDKQDILSWDELLKQKAVGHLHITLDQINKLFEKGGKAGVADHAEQGDPDDTFIDLYVALVSQPSIGKSLLGKDGWAHLQKRLKPGQQAVLVAGEGRYSWKGSGYVRGGIFDRIEMIQGENSFRFTDAQHERVVELSAADAPRFKEVSWFTIPEGVAFDGAEPWRL
;
A
#
# COMPACT_ATOMS: atom_id res chain seq x y z
N MET A 1 32.83 -46.60 0.86
CA MET A 1 32.36 -45.42 1.62
C MET A 1 32.23 -44.13 0.80
N SER A 2 32.80 -43.99 -0.41
CA SER A 2 32.67 -42.74 -1.20
C SER A 2 31.38 -42.63 -2.05
N ALA A 3 30.84 -43.74 -2.56
CA ALA A 3 29.63 -43.69 -3.42
C ALA A 3 28.33 -43.37 -2.66
N PHE A 4 28.27 -43.67 -1.36
CA PHE A 4 27.09 -43.39 -0.52
C PHE A 4 27.02 -41.91 -0.10
N ARG A 5 28.17 -41.26 0.09
CA ARG A 5 28.27 -39.83 0.40
C ARG A 5 27.89 -38.95 -0.80
N ALA A 6 28.26 -39.36 -2.02
CA ALA A 6 27.92 -38.61 -3.25
C ALA A 6 26.41 -38.57 -3.55
N ARG A 7 25.66 -39.63 -3.20
CA ARG A 7 24.20 -39.68 -3.40
C ARG A 7 23.40 -38.86 -2.38
N ILE A 8 23.93 -38.68 -1.16
CA ILE A 8 23.30 -37.85 -0.12
C ILE A 8 23.51 -36.35 -0.42
N THR A 9 24.67 -35.96 -0.96
CA THR A 9 24.90 -34.57 -1.36
C THR A 9 24.02 -34.14 -2.53
N ALA A 10 23.80 -35.02 -3.52
CA ALA A 10 22.93 -34.72 -4.67
C ALA A 10 21.44 -34.57 -4.29
N PHE A 11 20.97 -35.31 -3.28
CA PHE A 11 19.61 -35.14 -2.76
C PHE A 11 19.44 -33.86 -1.93
N PHE A 12 20.49 -33.41 -1.23
CA PHE A 12 20.46 -32.14 -0.48
C PHE A 12 20.51 -30.91 -1.39
N THR A 13 21.21 -30.97 -2.53
CA THR A 13 21.20 -29.85 -3.50
C THR A 13 19.88 -29.74 -4.26
N ALA A 14 19.18 -30.86 -4.51
CA ALA A 14 17.86 -30.85 -5.14
C ALA A 14 16.72 -30.44 -4.18
N PHE A 15 16.86 -30.68 -2.87
CA PHE A 15 15.84 -30.31 -1.89
C PHE A 15 15.93 -28.83 -1.45
N VAL A 16 17.11 -28.21 -1.53
CA VAL A 16 17.29 -26.78 -1.20
C VAL A 16 16.83 -25.83 -2.32
N PHE A 17 16.63 -26.31 -3.55
CA PHE A 17 16.05 -25.51 -4.63
C PHE A 17 14.52 -25.52 -4.67
N LEU A 18 13.83 -26.27 -3.80
CA LEU A 18 12.37 -26.44 -3.86
C LEU A 18 11.59 -25.64 -2.79
N THR A 19 12.24 -24.81 -1.98
CA THR A 19 11.54 -24.06 -0.91
C THR A 19 11.94 -22.59 -0.89
N ALA A 20 11.58 -21.87 -1.95
CA ALA A 20 11.35 -20.43 -1.91
C ALA A 20 10.48 -19.98 -3.10
N ALA A 21 9.48 -20.76 -3.50
CA ALA A 21 8.38 -20.20 -4.25
C ALA A 21 7.54 -19.39 -3.24
N LEU A 22 7.87 -18.11 -3.07
CA LEU A 22 6.91 -17.14 -2.58
C LEU A 22 5.61 -17.36 -3.37
N PRO A 23 4.41 -17.26 -2.77
CA PRO A 23 3.18 -17.31 -3.54
C PRO A 23 3.19 -16.10 -4.47
N ALA A 24 3.70 -16.29 -5.68
CA ALA A 24 3.43 -15.41 -6.79
C ALA A 24 1.94 -15.54 -7.01
N TYR A 25 1.18 -14.50 -6.66
CA TYR A 25 -0.15 -14.36 -7.23
C TYR A 25 0.04 -14.42 -8.74
N ALA A 26 -0.48 -15.48 -9.36
CA ALA A 26 -0.46 -15.61 -10.79
C ALA A 26 -1.19 -14.40 -11.37
N GLU A 27 -0.58 -13.72 -12.35
CA GLU A 27 -1.21 -12.58 -13.03
C GLU A 27 -2.55 -13.03 -13.59
N ARG A 28 -3.63 -12.33 -13.23
CA ARG A 28 -5.01 -12.79 -13.47
C ARG A 28 -5.69 -12.09 -14.64
N LEU A 29 -5.03 -11.11 -15.26
CA LEU A 29 -5.59 -10.35 -16.37
C LEU A 29 -6.23 -11.23 -17.46
N PRO A 30 -5.63 -12.36 -17.93
CA PRO A 30 -6.23 -13.19 -18.96
C PRO A 30 -7.60 -13.75 -18.58
N ASP A 31 -7.82 -14.09 -17.30
CA ASP A 31 -9.08 -14.66 -16.81
C ASP A 31 -10.25 -13.66 -16.92
N PHE A 32 -9.95 -12.37 -16.78
CA PHE A 32 -10.93 -11.29 -16.87
C PHE A 32 -11.18 -10.85 -18.32
N LEU A 33 -10.12 -10.76 -19.13
CA LEU A 33 -10.26 -10.42 -20.56
C LEU A 33 -11.05 -11.46 -21.34
N ALA A 34 -11.03 -12.73 -20.93
CA ALA A 34 -11.86 -13.78 -21.51
C ALA A 34 -13.38 -13.58 -21.27
N LYS A 35 -13.76 -12.76 -20.29
CA LYS A 35 -15.15 -12.60 -19.84
C LYS A 35 -15.74 -11.22 -20.16
N ILE A 36 -14.91 -10.23 -20.44
CA ILE A 36 -15.32 -8.82 -20.61
C ILE A 36 -14.97 -8.38 -22.03
N GLN A 37 -15.98 -8.01 -22.82
CA GLN A 37 -15.74 -7.57 -24.19
C GLN A 37 -14.91 -6.27 -24.24
N PRO A 38 -14.03 -6.08 -25.25
CA PRO A 38 -13.23 -4.86 -25.38
C PRO A 38 -14.06 -3.57 -25.31
N SER A 39 -15.22 -3.56 -25.98
CA SER A 39 -16.14 -2.42 -26.02
C SER A 39 -16.82 -2.10 -24.69
N GLU A 40 -16.88 -3.05 -23.74
CA GLU A 40 -17.45 -2.83 -22.40
C GLU A 40 -16.55 -1.97 -21.51
N ILE A 41 -15.23 -2.13 -21.64
CA ILE A 41 -14.25 -1.42 -20.79
C ILE A 41 -13.55 -0.28 -21.54
N PHE A 42 -13.48 -0.34 -22.87
CA PHE A 42 -12.91 0.69 -23.71
C PHE A 42 -13.87 1.04 -24.85
N PRO A 43 -14.66 2.13 -24.72
CA PRO A 43 -15.62 2.51 -25.76
C PRO A 43 -14.97 2.65 -27.14
N GLY A 44 -15.51 1.94 -28.13
CA GLY A 44 -15.02 1.94 -29.51
C GLY A 44 -13.96 0.89 -29.84
N ALA A 45 -13.50 0.10 -28.86
CA ALA A 45 -12.61 -1.02 -29.10
C ALA A 45 -13.34 -2.27 -29.60
N ASP A 46 -12.65 -3.10 -30.39
CA ASP A 46 -13.15 -4.37 -30.90
C ASP A 46 -12.26 -5.59 -30.53
N ARG A 47 -11.02 -5.36 -30.07
CA ARG A 47 -10.08 -6.46 -29.80
C ARG A 47 -9.06 -6.14 -28.71
N TYR A 48 -8.71 -7.16 -27.92
CA TYR A 48 -7.50 -7.17 -27.08
C TYR A 48 -6.31 -7.80 -27.81
N GLY A 49 -5.12 -7.27 -27.56
CA GLY A 49 -3.86 -7.93 -27.83
C GLY A 49 -3.57 -9.04 -26.81
N LYS A 50 -2.50 -9.78 -27.05
CA LYS A 50 -2.02 -10.78 -26.08
C LYS A 50 -1.53 -10.07 -24.81
N PRO A 51 -1.95 -10.50 -23.60
CA PRO A 51 -1.40 -10.00 -22.35
C PRO A 51 0.12 -10.20 -22.28
N GLU A 52 0.85 -9.15 -21.92
CA GLU A 52 2.31 -9.11 -21.93
C GLU A 52 2.88 -8.12 -20.89
N GLY A 53 4.17 -8.26 -20.59
CA GLY A 53 4.90 -7.37 -19.70
C GLY A 53 4.76 -7.70 -18.20
N LYS A 54 5.42 -6.88 -17.37
CA LYS A 54 5.33 -6.92 -15.91
C LYS A 54 5.44 -5.49 -15.36
N PRO A 55 4.36 -4.87 -14.82
CA PRO A 55 3.01 -5.42 -14.67
C PRO A 55 2.38 -5.87 -16.00
N MET A 56 1.57 -6.92 -15.96
CA MET A 56 0.89 -7.44 -17.15
C MET A 56 -0.17 -6.46 -17.67
N VAL A 57 -0.14 -6.19 -18.97
CA VAL A 57 -1.16 -5.39 -19.67
C VAL A 57 -1.57 -6.07 -20.97
N ALA A 58 -2.76 -5.75 -21.47
CA ALA A 58 -3.17 -6.07 -22.83
C ALA A 58 -3.42 -4.77 -23.60
N ARG A 59 -2.90 -4.69 -24.82
CA ARG A 59 -3.23 -3.59 -25.74
C ARG A 59 -4.68 -3.72 -26.19
N VAL A 60 -5.34 -2.60 -26.44
CA VAL A 60 -6.72 -2.59 -26.94
C VAL A 60 -6.80 -1.81 -28.25
N TYR A 61 -7.56 -2.33 -29.21
CA TYR A 61 -7.56 -1.90 -30.60
C TYR A 61 -8.96 -1.61 -31.13
N LYS A 62 -9.01 -0.81 -32.21
CA LYS A 62 -10.10 -0.74 -33.18
C LYS A 62 -9.53 -1.04 -34.56
N GLY A 63 -9.82 -2.21 -35.09
CA GLY A 63 -9.11 -2.76 -36.24
C GLY A 63 -7.60 -2.89 -35.96
N ASP A 64 -6.80 -2.14 -36.72
CA ASP A 64 -5.34 -2.10 -36.59
C ASP A 64 -4.85 -0.91 -35.74
N GLU A 65 -5.72 0.03 -35.39
CA GLU A 65 -5.37 1.18 -34.56
C GLU A 65 -5.34 0.77 -33.08
N GLN A 66 -4.18 0.91 -32.42
CA GLN A 66 -4.09 0.75 -30.97
C GLN A 66 -4.72 1.97 -30.30
N LEU A 67 -5.73 1.76 -29.47
CA LEU A 67 -6.41 2.82 -28.70
C LEU A 67 -5.76 3.05 -27.33
N GLY A 68 -5.18 2.01 -26.73
CA GLY A 68 -4.65 2.09 -25.37
C GLY A 68 -4.24 0.75 -24.77
N LEU A 69 -4.30 0.68 -23.44
CA LEU A 69 -3.95 -0.46 -22.61
C LEU A 69 -5.08 -0.81 -21.64
N VAL A 70 -5.19 -2.11 -21.30
CA VAL A 70 -6.07 -2.65 -20.27
C VAL A 70 -5.24 -3.49 -19.31
N TYR A 71 -5.49 -3.34 -18.00
CA TYR A 71 -4.79 -4.07 -16.95
C TYR A 71 -5.67 -4.20 -15.70
N ILE A 72 -5.30 -5.06 -14.75
CA ILE A 72 -5.93 -5.12 -13.42
C ILE A 72 -5.01 -4.50 -12.37
N THR A 73 -5.59 -3.76 -11.42
CA THR A 73 -4.85 -3.06 -10.37
C THR A 73 -3.90 -3.96 -9.57
N THR A 74 -4.30 -5.20 -9.32
CA THR A 74 -3.57 -6.23 -8.55
C THR A 74 -2.30 -6.74 -9.21
N ASP A 75 -2.21 -6.69 -10.54
CA ASP A 75 -0.98 -7.05 -11.26
C ASP A 75 0.06 -5.92 -11.18
N ALA A 76 -0.35 -4.70 -10.78
CA ALA A 76 0.50 -3.53 -10.71
C ALA A 76 0.88 -3.10 -9.28
N VAL A 77 -0.06 -3.18 -8.32
CA VAL A 77 0.12 -2.72 -6.93
C VAL A 77 -0.61 -3.62 -5.93
N ASN A 78 -0.31 -3.49 -4.65
CA ASN A 78 -1.07 -4.16 -3.60
C ASN A 78 -2.45 -3.50 -3.42
N THR A 79 -3.52 -4.29 -3.45
CA THR A 79 -4.91 -3.82 -3.36
C THR A 79 -5.69 -4.46 -2.20
N ARG A 80 -4.99 -5.04 -1.22
CA ARG A 80 -5.64 -5.74 -0.10
C ARG A 80 -6.36 -4.77 0.84
N GLY A 81 -7.66 -5.00 1.01
CA GLY A 81 -8.53 -4.27 1.93
C GLY A 81 -8.82 -5.02 3.23
N TYR A 82 -10.06 -4.92 3.70
CA TYR A 82 -10.48 -5.46 5.00
C TYR A 82 -10.36 -6.98 5.06
N SER A 83 -10.70 -7.66 3.97
CA SER A 83 -10.62 -9.13 3.88
C SER A 83 -9.19 -9.67 3.77
N SER A 84 -8.20 -8.78 3.62
CA SER A 84 -6.83 -9.12 3.24
C SER A 84 -6.71 -9.92 1.94
N LYS A 85 -7.79 -10.05 1.14
CA LYS A 85 -7.78 -10.62 -0.20
C LYS A 85 -7.67 -9.50 -1.25
N PRO A 86 -7.16 -9.79 -2.46
CA PRO A 86 -7.07 -8.78 -3.50
C PRO A 86 -8.45 -8.23 -3.90
N ILE A 87 -8.46 -6.95 -4.26
CA ILE A 87 -9.59 -6.26 -4.90
C ILE A 87 -9.16 -5.98 -6.33
N ASP A 88 -9.78 -6.65 -7.30
CA ASP A 88 -9.44 -6.56 -8.71
C ASP A 88 -10.32 -5.51 -9.39
N THR A 89 -9.70 -4.40 -9.79
CA THR A 89 -10.32 -3.39 -10.66
C THR A 89 -9.65 -3.44 -12.02
N LEU A 90 -10.42 -3.75 -13.07
CA LEU A 90 -9.99 -3.66 -14.45
C LEU A 90 -9.98 -2.20 -14.89
N MET A 91 -8.85 -1.75 -15.40
CA MET A 91 -8.59 -0.38 -15.82
C MET A 91 -8.30 -0.36 -17.31
N ALA A 92 -8.89 0.59 -18.04
CA ALA A 92 -8.61 0.88 -19.43
C ALA A 92 -8.07 2.31 -19.57
N LEU A 93 -6.85 2.46 -20.10
CA LEU A 93 -6.20 3.74 -20.32
C LEU A 93 -5.99 3.97 -21.81
N ALA A 94 -6.46 5.09 -22.33
CA ALA A 94 -6.15 5.55 -23.68
C ALA A 94 -4.66 5.90 -23.81
N ASN A 95 -4.14 5.92 -25.05
CA ASN A 95 -2.73 6.24 -25.30
C ASN A 95 -2.29 7.60 -24.74
N ASP A 96 -3.21 8.57 -24.61
CA ASP A 96 -2.93 9.89 -24.03
C ASP A 96 -2.98 9.92 -22.49
N GLY A 97 -3.27 8.77 -21.86
CA GLY A 97 -3.42 8.62 -20.42
C GLY A 97 -4.84 8.83 -19.89
N THR A 98 -5.83 9.08 -20.73
CA THR A 98 -7.22 9.23 -20.23
C THR A 98 -7.77 7.87 -19.78
N ILE A 99 -8.43 7.82 -18.62
CA ILE A 99 -9.11 6.62 -18.15
C ILE A 99 -10.36 6.42 -19.02
N ALA A 100 -10.29 5.48 -19.96
CA ALA A 100 -11.39 5.15 -20.88
C ALA A 100 -12.48 4.30 -20.21
N GLY A 101 -12.10 3.53 -19.18
CA GLY A 101 -13.02 2.75 -18.38
C GLY A 101 -12.36 2.18 -17.13
N ALA A 102 -13.18 1.87 -16.13
CA ALA A 102 -12.78 1.22 -14.89
C ALA A 102 -13.94 0.33 -14.39
N LYS A 103 -13.67 -0.89 -13.94
CA LYS A 103 -14.70 -1.84 -13.51
C LYS A 103 -14.19 -2.72 -12.38
N LEU A 104 -14.96 -2.84 -11.30
CA LEU A 104 -14.70 -3.85 -10.27
C LEU A 104 -15.05 -5.23 -10.82
N VAL A 105 -14.07 -6.14 -10.86
CA VAL A 105 -14.23 -7.45 -11.52
C VAL A 105 -14.18 -8.63 -10.56
N ASP A 106 -13.53 -8.49 -9.40
CA ASP A 106 -13.51 -9.50 -8.34
C ASP A 106 -13.15 -8.83 -7.00
N HIS A 107 -13.83 -9.22 -5.91
CA HIS A 107 -13.49 -8.79 -4.57
C HIS A 107 -14.13 -9.70 -3.52
N HIS A 108 -13.56 -9.72 -2.32
CA HIS A 108 -14.05 -10.51 -1.19
C HIS A 108 -14.31 -9.64 0.05
N GLU A 109 -14.63 -8.38 -0.19
CA GLU A 109 -14.86 -7.40 0.86
C GLU A 109 -16.27 -7.54 1.45
N PRO A 110 -16.45 -7.38 2.78
CA PRO A 110 -17.73 -7.57 3.45
C PRO A 110 -18.76 -6.46 3.17
N ILE A 111 -18.49 -5.56 2.20
CA ILE A 111 -19.37 -4.43 1.84
C ILE A 111 -20.79 -4.89 1.44
N MET A 112 -20.91 -6.03 0.78
CA MET A 112 -22.21 -6.62 0.43
C MET A 112 -22.93 -7.20 1.64
N LEU A 113 -22.17 -7.76 2.61
CA LEU A 113 -22.72 -8.34 3.84
C LEU A 113 -23.34 -7.27 4.74
N ILE A 114 -22.82 -6.05 4.71
CA ILE A 114 -23.36 -4.89 5.43
C ILE A 114 -24.45 -4.14 4.62
N GLY A 115 -24.93 -4.71 3.52
CA GLY A 115 -26.06 -4.19 2.75
C GLY A 115 -25.71 -3.06 1.77
N ILE A 116 -24.42 -2.83 1.46
CA ILE A 116 -24.03 -1.88 0.42
C ILE A 116 -24.04 -2.62 -0.93
N PRO A 117 -24.95 -2.30 -1.87
CA PRO A 117 -25.00 -2.97 -3.17
C PRO A 117 -23.78 -2.58 -4.02
N GLN A 118 -23.32 -3.54 -4.83
CA GLN A 118 -22.19 -3.38 -5.75
C GLN A 118 -22.36 -2.17 -6.68
N SER A 119 -23.58 -1.89 -7.14
CA SER A 119 -23.86 -0.73 -8.00
C SER A 119 -23.50 0.63 -7.39
N ARG A 120 -23.39 0.74 -6.05
CA ARG A 120 -22.85 1.97 -5.43
C ARG A 120 -21.33 2.06 -5.56
N VAL A 121 -20.64 0.93 -5.48
CA VAL A 121 -19.19 0.86 -5.71
C VAL A 121 -18.87 1.13 -7.17
N ASP A 122 -19.66 0.56 -8.09
CA ASP A 122 -19.53 0.83 -9.53
C ASP A 122 -19.68 2.33 -9.82
N LYS A 123 -20.72 2.98 -9.27
CA LYS A 123 -20.91 4.44 -9.39
C LYS A 123 -19.76 5.27 -8.82
N PHE A 124 -19.06 4.78 -7.79
CA PHE A 124 -17.87 5.43 -7.26
C PHE A 124 -16.69 5.30 -8.24
N ILE A 125 -16.49 4.10 -8.82
CA ILE A 125 -15.45 3.82 -9.82
C ILE A 125 -15.71 4.58 -11.13
N ASP A 126 -16.97 4.74 -11.54
CA ASP A 126 -17.36 5.49 -12.74
C ASP A 126 -16.87 6.95 -12.70
N LYS A 127 -16.65 7.52 -11.52
CA LYS A 127 -16.12 8.90 -11.36
C LYS A 127 -14.68 9.07 -11.84
N TYR A 128 -13.95 7.98 -12.07
CA TYR A 128 -12.60 8.03 -12.62
C TYR A 128 -12.61 8.09 -14.15
N ILE A 129 -13.70 7.67 -14.81
CA ILE A 129 -13.78 7.63 -16.27
C ILE A 129 -13.73 9.06 -16.82
N GLY A 130 -12.86 9.27 -17.80
CA GLY A 130 -12.58 10.58 -18.39
C GLY A 130 -11.51 11.40 -17.68
N LEU A 131 -11.05 10.98 -16.48
CA LEU A 131 -9.92 11.64 -15.82
C LEU A 131 -8.60 11.29 -16.52
N ASN A 132 -7.64 12.22 -16.45
CA ASN A 132 -6.29 12.04 -16.97
C ASN A 132 -5.28 12.53 -15.93
N PHE A 133 -4.64 11.59 -15.22
CA PHE A 133 -3.72 11.91 -14.14
C PHE A 133 -2.33 12.35 -14.60
N ILE A 134 -2.00 12.19 -15.89
CA ILE A 134 -0.80 12.82 -16.47
C ILE A 134 -1.02 14.34 -16.58
N LYS A 135 -2.19 14.76 -17.07
CA LYS A 135 -2.53 16.19 -17.24
C LYS A 135 -2.91 16.85 -15.91
N ASN A 136 -3.67 16.14 -15.07
CA ASN A 136 -4.17 16.63 -13.79
C ASN A 136 -3.85 15.60 -12.69
N PRO A 137 -2.63 15.64 -12.10
CA PRO A 137 -2.26 14.71 -11.04
C PRO A 137 -3.23 14.75 -9.86
N PRO A 138 -3.69 13.60 -9.36
CA PRO A 138 -4.62 13.56 -8.23
C PRO A 138 -3.91 13.91 -6.93
N THR A 139 -4.66 14.41 -5.95
CA THR A 139 -4.17 14.50 -4.58
C THR A 139 -4.15 13.10 -3.96
N PRO A 140 -3.01 12.60 -3.44
CA PRO A 140 -2.93 11.26 -2.87
C PRO A 140 -3.99 11.02 -1.78
N GLY A 141 -4.68 9.89 -1.86
CA GLY A 141 -5.73 9.50 -0.90
C GLY A 141 -7.06 10.25 -1.06
N VAL A 142 -7.17 11.18 -2.01
CA VAL A 142 -8.43 11.90 -2.28
C VAL A 142 -9.12 11.29 -3.49
N ALA A 143 -10.32 10.76 -3.27
CA ALA A 143 -11.17 10.22 -4.34
C ALA A 143 -11.96 11.32 -5.07
N PRO A 144 -12.26 11.15 -6.37
CA PRO A 144 -13.09 12.09 -7.14
C PRO A 144 -14.58 12.07 -6.77
N GLY A 145 -15.01 11.12 -5.95
CA GLY A 145 -16.39 10.99 -5.47
C GLY A 145 -16.47 10.71 -3.98
N ASP A 146 -17.68 10.85 -3.43
CA ASP A 146 -17.91 10.58 -2.01
C ASP A 146 -17.74 9.10 -1.67
N ILE A 147 -17.10 8.89 -0.53
CA ILE A 147 -16.91 7.57 0.06
C ILE A 147 -18.21 7.14 0.74
N ILE A 148 -18.61 5.89 0.50
CA ILE A 148 -19.84 5.32 1.04
C ILE A 148 -19.62 4.95 2.51
N SER A 149 -20.45 5.50 3.40
CA SER A 149 -20.47 5.13 4.82
C SER A 149 -20.58 3.62 5.00
N GLY A 150 -19.70 3.07 5.85
CA GLY A 150 -19.60 1.63 6.09
C GLY A 150 -18.65 0.88 5.13
N ALA A 151 -18.28 1.46 3.99
CA ALA A 151 -17.30 0.91 3.04
C ALA A 151 -16.03 1.76 2.91
N THR A 152 -15.74 2.61 3.90
CA THR A 152 -14.64 3.59 3.82
C THR A 152 -13.30 2.96 3.51
N VAL A 153 -12.90 1.92 4.25
CA VAL A 153 -11.61 1.25 4.02
C VAL A 153 -11.53 0.65 2.62
N THR A 154 -12.55 -0.11 2.22
CA THR A 154 -12.60 -0.76 0.91
C THR A 154 -12.51 0.24 -0.22
N LEU A 155 -13.26 1.34 -0.16
CA LEU A 155 -13.25 2.37 -1.22
C LEU A 155 -11.96 3.19 -1.22
N MET A 156 -11.36 3.43 -0.06
CA MET A 156 -10.03 4.05 0.03
C MET A 156 -8.97 3.18 -0.62
N VAL A 157 -9.02 1.86 -0.40
CA VAL A 157 -8.11 0.92 -1.06
C VAL A 157 -8.35 0.88 -2.56
N VAL A 158 -9.61 0.87 -3.02
CA VAL A 158 -9.93 0.98 -4.47
C VAL A 158 -9.39 2.29 -5.05
N ASN A 159 -9.59 3.43 -4.37
CA ASN A 159 -9.05 4.73 -4.78
C ASN A 159 -7.53 4.69 -4.93
N ASP A 160 -6.83 4.27 -3.87
CA ASP A 160 -5.37 4.23 -3.85
C ASP A 160 -4.83 3.27 -4.91
N SER A 161 -5.48 2.11 -5.07
CA SER A 161 -5.12 1.13 -6.09
C SER A 161 -5.21 1.73 -7.49
N ILE A 162 -6.31 2.42 -7.83
CA ILE A 162 -6.49 3.07 -9.14
C ILE A 162 -5.43 4.14 -9.37
N GLN A 163 -5.19 5.03 -8.41
CA GLN A 163 -4.23 6.13 -8.56
C GLN A 163 -2.80 5.63 -8.72
N ARG A 164 -2.37 4.67 -7.88
CA ARG A 164 -1.00 4.13 -7.88
C ARG A 164 -0.75 3.24 -9.08
N SER A 165 -1.68 2.34 -9.40
CA SER A 165 -1.56 1.46 -10.57
C SER A 165 -1.52 2.27 -11.86
N TYR A 166 -2.35 3.32 -11.96
CA TYR A 166 -2.29 4.25 -13.09
C TYR A 166 -0.89 4.80 -13.26
N LYS A 167 -0.29 5.30 -12.17
CA LYS A 167 1.05 5.91 -12.20
C LYS A 167 2.11 4.90 -12.64
N VAL A 168 2.05 3.66 -12.13
CA VAL A 168 2.95 2.58 -12.54
C VAL A 168 2.83 2.32 -14.05
N ILE A 169 1.61 2.10 -14.55
CA ILE A 169 1.37 1.75 -15.97
C ILE A 169 1.69 2.92 -16.90
N ALA A 170 1.22 4.12 -16.58
CA ALA A 170 1.47 5.32 -17.39
C ALA A 170 2.97 5.60 -17.56
N ASN A 171 3.76 5.45 -16.50
CA ASN A 171 5.21 5.64 -16.55
C ASN A 171 5.91 4.51 -17.33
N GLN A 172 5.58 3.25 -17.03
CA GLN A 172 6.22 2.09 -17.64
C GLN A 172 5.99 2.03 -19.16
N TYR A 173 4.76 2.36 -19.60
CA TYR A 173 4.37 2.31 -21.01
C TYR A 173 4.39 3.68 -21.69
N ARG A 174 4.89 4.72 -21.00
CA ARG A 174 5.08 6.09 -21.51
C ARG A 174 3.80 6.67 -22.14
N LEU A 175 2.65 6.44 -21.49
CA LEU A 175 1.38 7.03 -21.91
C LEU A 175 1.47 8.55 -21.93
N GLY A 176 0.72 9.21 -22.83
CA GLY A 176 0.77 10.66 -23.01
C GLY A 176 2.00 11.16 -23.78
N SER A 177 2.83 10.28 -24.33
CA SER A 177 3.98 10.63 -25.18
C SER A 177 3.86 10.05 -26.58
N ASP A 178 4.58 10.61 -27.56
CA ASP A 178 4.63 10.09 -28.94
C ASP A 178 5.12 8.63 -29.03
N LYS A 179 5.75 8.12 -27.96
CA LYS A 179 6.24 6.75 -27.84
C LYS A 179 5.16 5.76 -27.38
N ALA A 180 4.02 6.22 -26.87
CA ALA A 180 2.92 5.34 -26.43
C ALA A 180 2.42 4.43 -27.57
N LEU A 181 2.45 4.95 -28.81
CA LEU A 181 2.01 4.27 -30.03
C LEU A 181 3.09 3.36 -30.65
N GLN A 182 4.37 3.54 -30.30
CA GLN A 182 5.49 2.90 -31.00
C GLN A 182 6.00 1.63 -30.31
N THR A 183 5.50 1.28 -29.12
CA THR A 183 5.90 0.06 -28.42
C THR A 183 5.17 -1.16 -29.00
N ALA A 184 5.38 -1.50 -30.26
CA ALA A 184 4.70 -2.64 -30.89
C ALA A 184 5.17 -4.03 -30.37
N SER A 185 6.06 -4.08 -29.40
CA SER A 185 6.48 -5.33 -28.73
C SER A 185 6.95 -5.06 -27.29
N ALA A 186 6.49 -5.87 -26.33
CA ALA A 186 7.08 -5.91 -24.98
C ALA A 186 8.59 -6.20 -24.97
N SER A 187 9.16 -6.66 -26.10
CA SER A 187 10.61 -6.78 -26.35
C SER A 187 11.37 -5.45 -26.17
N ASP A 188 10.75 -4.33 -26.55
CA ASP A 188 11.35 -2.98 -26.50
C ASP A 188 11.10 -2.28 -25.16
N VAL A 189 10.34 -2.91 -24.26
CA VAL A 189 10.23 -2.52 -22.83
C VAL A 189 11.43 -3.08 -22.04
N ARG A 190 12.39 -3.74 -22.70
CA ARG A 190 13.72 -4.08 -22.16
C ARG A 190 14.62 -2.86 -22.09
N GLU A 191 14.22 -2.00 -21.18
CA GLU A 191 14.97 -1.11 -20.31
C GLU A 191 13.89 -0.14 -19.85
N ALA A 192 13.05 -0.59 -18.91
CA ALA A 192 12.84 0.29 -17.77
C ALA A 192 14.28 0.59 -17.32
N ALA A 193 14.81 1.73 -17.76
CA ALA A 193 16.09 2.23 -17.27
C ALA A 193 16.00 2.00 -15.76
N PRO A 194 16.94 1.24 -15.16
CA PRO A 194 16.87 0.93 -13.72
C PRO A 194 16.51 2.24 -13.07
N ALA A 195 15.34 2.31 -12.42
CA ALA A 195 14.76 3.57 -11.95
C ALA A 195 15.92 4.35 -11.38
N SER A 196 16.39 5.38 -12.09
CA SER A 196 17.78 5.82 -11.93
C SER A 196 17.94 6.13 -10.46
N GLU A 197 18.62 5.23 -9.75
CA GLU A 197 18.90 5.35 -8.32
C GLU A 197 19.95 6.45 -8.28
N THR A 198 19.50 7.68 -8.52
CA THR A 198 20.27 8.92 -8.47
C THR A 198 20.80 9.16 -7.06
N ARG A 199 20.41 8.32 -6.10
CA ARG A 199 20.89 8.28 -4.73
C ARG A 199 21.48 6.88 -4.47
N PRO A 200 22.69 6.79 -3.87
CA PRO A 200 23.22 5.51 -3.44
C PRO A 200 22.25 4.84 -2.46
N ARG A 201 21.94 3.57 -2.71
CA ARG A 201 21.08 2.75 -1.85
C ARG A 201 21.54 2.85 -0.41
N ARG A 202 20.66 3.32 0.48
CA ARG A 202 20.96 3.44 1.91
C ARG A 202 20.58 2.14 2.60
N MET A 203 21.30 1.80 3.66
CA MET A 203 20.95 0.66 4.51
C MET A 203 20.99 1.11 5.97
N ALA A 204 20.03 0.63 6.76
CA ALA A 204 20.06 0.84 8.20
C ALA A 204 21.31 0.13 8.76
N ASN A 205 22.15 0.87 9.49
CA ASN A 205 23.38 0.31 10.07
C ASN A 205 23.03 -0.62 11.26
N PRO A 206 23.27 -1.94 11.15
CA PRO A 206 22.98 -2.89 12.23
C PRO A 206 24.00 -2.84 13.38
N ASP A 207 25.19 -2.28 13.14
CA ASP A 207 26.26 -2.18 14.13
C ASP A 207 26.04 -1.00 15.09
N LYS A 208 25.17 -0.05 14.72
CA LYS A 208 24.74 1.04 15.61
C LYS A 208 23.72 0.50 16.61
N GLN A 209 24.15 0.33 17.86
CA GLN A 209 23.36 -0.27 18.94
C GLN A 209 23.43 0.53 20.26
N ASP A 210 23.74 1.82 20.16
CA ASP A 210 23.63 2.78 21.26
C ASP A 210 22.22 2.77 21.88
N ILE A 211 22.16 3.01 23.18
CA ILE A 211 20.90 3.19 23.90
C ILE A 211 20.69 4.68 24.08
N LEU A 212 19.60 5.18 23.54
CA LEU A 212 19.27 6.60 23.46
C LEU A 212 18.08 6.94 24.37
N SER A 213 18.06 8.15 24.90
CA SER A 213 16.87 8.69 25.56
C SER A 213 15.78 9.02 24.55
N TRP A 214 14.55 9.22 25.04
CA TRP A 214 13.42 9.64 24.21
C TRP A 214 13.71 10.93 23.43
N ASP A 215 14.27 11.92 24.12
CA ASP A 215 14.67 13.21 23.53
C ASP A 215 15.74 13.05 22.44
N GLU A 216 16.71 12.15 22.63
CA GLU A 216 17.75 11.89 21.63
C GLU A 216 17.15 11.23 20.38
N LEU A 217 16.21 10.30 20.55
CA LEU A 217 15.51 9.66 19.44
C LEU A 217 14.68 10.66 18.62
N LEU A 218 14.00 11.61 19.27
CA LEU A 218 13.29 12.70 18.61
C LEU A 218 14.25 13.66 17.88
N LYS A 219 15.32 14.10 18.56
CA LYS A 219 16.33 15.02 17.97
C LYS A 219 17.01 14.41 16.74
N GLN A 220 17.27 13.10 16.75
CA GLN A 220 17.85 12.38 15.61
C GLN A 220 16.82 12.02 14.53
N LYS A 221 15.53 12.33 14.73
CA LYS A 221 14.40 11.92 13.86
C LYS A 221 14.31 10.40 13.68
N ALA A 222 14.77 9.64 14.68
CA ALA A 222 14.62 8.20 14.76
C ALA A 222 13.19 7.81 15.19
N VAL A 223 12.51 8.72 15.90
CA VAL A 223 11.07 8.71 16.15
C VAL A 223 10.46 9.87 15.35
N GLY A 224 9.54 9.55 14.44
CA GLY A 224 8.68 10.52 13.78
C GLY A 224 7.52 10.92 14.68
N HIS A 225 7.02 12.14 14.51
CA HIS A 225 6.03 12.75 15.40
C HIS A 225 5.01 13.56 14.59
N LEU A 226 3.72 13.37 14.88
CA LEU A 226 2.60 14.11 14.34
C LEU A 226 1.67 14.50 15.50
N HIS A 227 1.50 15.80 15.71
CA HIS A 227 0.54 16.33 16.68
C HIS A 227 -0.55 17.12 15.95
N ILE A 228 -1.81 16.85 16.29
CA ILE A 228 -2.98 17.57 15.78
C ILE A 228 -3.86 17.98 16.96
N THR A 229 -4.21 19.27 17.04
CA THR A 229 -5.16 19.82 18.02
C THR A 229 -6.60 19.80 17.51
N LEU A 230 -7.58 20.07 18.40
CA LEU A 230 -8.99 20.20 18.02
C LEU A 230 -9.22 21.32 17.00
N ASP A 231 -8.57 22.47 17.17
CA ASP A 231 -8.64 23.58 16.22
C ASP A 231 -8.11 23.17 14.84
N GLN A 232 -6.96 22.50 14.82
CA GLN A 232 -6.32 22.08 13.58
C GLN A 232 -7.18 21.07 12.82
N ILE A 233 -7.75 20.06 13.51
CA ILE A 233 -8.60 19.07 12.84
C ILE A 233 -9.89 19.70 12.30
N ASN A 234 -10.52 20.60 13.06
CA ASN A 234 -11.73 21.31 12.61
C ASN A 234 -11.44 22.14 11.35
N LYS A 235 -10.35 22.92 11.35
CA LYS A 235 -9.91 23.69 10.17
C LYS A 235 -9.58 22.80 8.97
N LEU A 236 -8.96 21.64 9.19
CA LEU A 236 -8.67 20.68 8.12
C LEU A 236 -9.95 20.16 7.47
N PHE A 237 -10.98 19.84 8.24
CA PHE A 237 -12.27 19.42 7.71
C PHE A 237 -13.00 20.56 6.99
N GLU A 238 -12.99 21.78 7.54
CA GLU A 238 -13.62 22.96 6.91
C GLU A 238 -13.00 23.25 5.54
N LYS A 239 -11.66 23.17 5.45
CA LYS A 239 -10.93 23.31 4.19
C LYS A 239 -11.32 22.25 3.15
N GLY A 240 -11.80 21.08 3.59
CA GLY A 240 -12.32 20.03 2.72
C GLY A 240 -13.61 20.40 1.98
N GLY A 241 -14.31 21.47 2.40
CA GLY A 241 -15.43 22.06 1.66
C GLY A 241 -16.69 21.19 1.58
N LYS A 242 -16.78 20.12 2.38
CA LYS A 242 -17.96 19.24 2.42
C LYS A 242 -19.07 19.88 3.25
N ALA A 243 -20.30 19.81 2.75
CA ALA A 243 -21.48 20.26 3.47
C ALA A 243 -21.66 19.47 4.78
N GLY A 244 -22.13 20.14 5.85
CA GLY A 244 -22.36 19.52 7.16
C GLY A 244 -21.11 19.31 8.02
N VAL A 245 -19.91 19.69 7.56
CA VAL A 245 -18.68 19.60 8.36
C VAL A 245 -18.77 20.41 9.65
N ALA A 246 -19.30 21.63 9.58
CA ALA A 246 -19.38 22.52 10.73
C ALA A 246 -20.29 21.95 11.84
N ASP A 247 -21.31 21.16 11.46
CA ASP A 247 -22.23 20.50 12.40
C ASP A 247 -21.57 19.34 13.16
N HIS A 248 -20.39 18.90 12.70
CA HIS A 248 -19.62 17.80 13.25
C HIS A 248 -18.23 18.22 13.74
N ALA A 249 -18.02 19.52 13.99
CA ALA A 249 -16.79 20.01 14.58
C ALA A 249 -16.54 19.36 15.96
N GLU A 250 -15.29 18.97 16.21
CA GLU A 250 -14.84 18.48 17.50
C GLU A 250 -15.01 19.58 18.56
N GLN A 251 -15.61 19.23 19.69
CA GLN A 251 -15.96 20.16 20.76
C GLN A 251 -14.90 20.12 21.88
N GLY A 252 -14.57 21.27 22.47
CA GLY A 252 -13.63 21.37 23.59
C GLY A 252 -12.72 22.60 23.49
N ASP A 253 -11.64 22.58 24.26
CA ASP A 253 -10.59 23.60 24.16
C ASP A 253 -9.88 23.46 22.79
N PRO A 254 -9.76 24.55 22.00
CA PRO A 254 -9.05 24.54 20.71
C PRO A 254 -7.65 23.91 20.75
N ASP A 255 -6.93 24.04 21.87
CA ASP A 255 -5.57 23.55 22.06
C ASP A 255 -5.51 22.11 22.58
N ASP A 256 -6.65 21.48 22.90
CA ASP A 256 -6.70 20.09 23.31
C ASP A 256 -6.15 19.17 22.21
N THR A 257 -5.46 18.12 22.64
CA THR A 257 -4.90 17.12 21.72
C THR A 257 -6.01 16.25 21.12
N PHE A 258 -6.19 16.36 19.80
CA PHE A 258 -7.00 15.41 19.05
C PHE A 258 -6.25 14.08 18.93
N ILE A 259 -5.02 14.13 18.43
CA ILE A 259 -4.09 13.00 18.37
C ILE A 259 -2.65 13.50 18.50
N ASP A 260 -1.85 12.77 19.28
CA ASP A 260 -0.40 12.90 19.32
C ASP A 260 0.23 11.54 18.97
N LEU A 261 0.79 11.40 17.77
CA LEU A 261 1.18 10.13 17.15
C LEU A 261 2.70 10.08 16.92
N TYR A 262 3.31 8.96 17.29
CA TYR A 262 4.73 8.68 17.13
C TYR A 262 4.96 7.38 16.38
N VAL A 263 5.96 7.35 15.50
CA VAL A 263 6.33 6.17 14.73
C VAL A 263 7.84 5.97 14.69
N ALA A 264 8.32 4.74 14.81
CA ALA A 264 9.75 4.44 14.78
C ALA A 264 10.07 3.07 14.16
N LEU A 265 11.17 2.95 13.41
CA LEU A 265 11.63 1.69 12.84
C LEU A 265 12.35 0.84 13.90
N VAL A 266 11.60 0.19 14.79
CA VAL A 266 12.13 -0.60 15.92
C VAL A 266 12.89 -1.85 15.51
N SER A 267 12.87 -2.24 14.24
CA SER A 267 13.78 -3.26 13.70
C SER A 267 15.24 -2.78 13.58
N GLN A 268 15.50 -1.47 13.62
CA GLN A 268 16.86 -0.95 13.74
C GLN A 268 17.36 -1.16 15.19
N PRO A 269 18.54 -1.77 15.42
CA PRO A 269 18.97 -2.18 16.76
C PRO A 269 19.05 -1.09 17.84
N SER A 270 19.57 0.09 17.53
CA SER A 270 19.65 1.22 18.46
C SER A 270 18.27 1.71 18.85
N ILE A 271 17.38 1.92 17.87
CA ILE A 271 15.98 2.34 18.10
C ILE A 271 15.21 1.29 18.90
N GLY A 272 15.28 0.03 18.45
CA GLY A 272 14.56 -1.08 19.06
C GLY A 272 14.98 -1.34 20.50
N LYS A 273 16.28 -1.38 20.79
CA LYS A 273 16.77 -1.55 22.16
C LYS A 273 16.44 -0.37 23.07
N SER A 274 16.48 0.85 22.54
CA SER A 274 16.13 2.05 23.30
C SER A 274 14.65 2.04 23.68
N LEU A 275 13.76 1.77 22.72
CA LEU A 275 12.30 1.86 22.95
C LEU A 275 11.70 0.63 23.63
N LEU A 276 12.20 -0.58 23.34
CA LEU A 276 11.62 -1.84 23.83
C LEU A 276 12.39 -2.44 25.01
N GLY A 277 13.57 -1.91 25.32
CA GLY A 277 14.46 -2.47 26.33
C GLY A 277 15.01 -3.85 25.91
N LYS A 278 15.75 -4.48 26.83
CA LYS A 278 16.42 -5.76 26.55
C LYS A 278 15.44 -6.87 26.19
N ASP A 279 14.39 -7.03 26.99
CA ASP A 279 13.45 -8.15 26.85
C ASP A 279 12.50 -7.94 25.66
N GLY A 280 12.00 -6.71 25.47
CA GLY A 280 11.17 -6.37 24.32
C GLY A 280 11.94 -6.47 23.00
N TRP A 281 13.20 -6.06 22.96
CA TRP A 281 14.08 -6.27 21.80
C TRP A 281 14.29 -7.77 21.51
N ALA A 282 14.60 -8.57 22.54
CA ALA A 282 14.77 -10.01 22.39
C ALA A 282 13.48 -10.70 21.91
N HIS A 283 12.31 -10.23 22.35
CA HIS A 283 11.02 -10.71 21.87
C HIS A 283 10.81 -10.35 20.39
N LEU A 284 11.05 -9.09 20.01
CA LEU A 284 10.94 -8.66 18.61
C LEU A 284 11.85 -9.51 17.69
N GLN A 285 13.12 -9.70 18.07
CA GLN A 285 14.06 -10.50 17.29
C GLN A 285 13.61 -11.95 17.10
N LYS A 286 12.91 -12.55 18.07
CA LYS A 286 12.37 -13.92 17.93
C LYS A 286 11.21 -14.00 16.95
N ARG A 287 10.44 -12.91 16.77
CA ARG A 287 9.29 -12.89 15.86
C ARG A 287 9.67 -12.52 14.42
N LEU A 288 10.71 -11.71 14.24
CA LEU A 288 11.17 -11.29 12.92
C LEU A 288 11.77 -12.45 12.12
N LYS A 289 11.27 -12.64 10.90
CA LYS A 289 11.90 -13.48 9.89
C LYS A 289 13.13 -12.78 9.27
N PRO A 290 14.05 -13.52 8.63
CA PRO A 290 15.21 -12.91 7.96
C PRO A 290 14.78 -11.81 6.98
N GLY A 291 15.34 -10.61 7.16
CA GLY A 291 15.03 -9.43 6.33
C GLY A 291 13.70 -8.74 6.64
N GLN A 292 12.86 -9.30 7.53
CA GLN A 292 11.61 -8.68 7.94
C GLN A 292 11.90 -7.49 8.85
N GLN A 293 11.14 -6.42 8.67
CA GLN A 293 11.25 -5.21 9.47
C GLN A 293 10.05 -5.05 10.41
N ALA A 294 10.16 -4.11 11.35
CA ALA A 294 9.09 -3.76 12.27
C ALA A 294 9.14 -2.26 12.59
N VAL A 295 7.94 -1.73 12.81
CA VAL A 295 7.70 -0.35 13.24
C VAL A 295 6.94 -0.33 14.56
N LEU A 296 7.22 0.65 15.41
CA LEU A 296 6.44 0.96 16.60
C LEU A 296 5.53 2.14 16.30
N VAL A 297 4.32 2.08 16.83
CA VAL A 297 3.35 3.17 16.82
C VAL A 297 2.94 3.44 18.26
N ALA A 298 3.12 4.68 18.71
CA ALA A 298 2.64 5.16 20.00
C ALA A 298 1.69 6.34 19.78
N GLY A 299 0.65 6.44 20.59
CA GLY A 299 -0.33 7.51 20.45
C GLY A 299 -0.99 7.91 21.77
N GLU A 300 -1.31 9.20 21.84
CA GLU A 300 -2.11 9.82 22.89
C GLU A 300 -3.23 10.67 22.28
N GLY A 301 -4.22 11.02 23.10
CA GLY A 301 -5.30 11.92 22.72
C GLY A 301 -6.65 11.24 22.60
N ARG A 302 -7.61 12.01 22.07
CA ARG A 302 -9.02 11.59 21.94
C ARG A 302 -9.21 10.58 20.81
N TYR A 303 -8.49 10.75 19.70
CA TYR A 303 -8.58 9.89 18.53
C TYR A 303 -7.61 8.71 18.62
N SER A 304 -8.15 7.49 18.63
CA SER A 304 -7.35 6.25 18.60
C SER A 304 -6.86 5.96 17.18
N TRP A 305 -5.58 5.67 17.02
CA TRP A 305 -5.01 5.25 15.73
C TRP A 305 -5.28 3.76 15.42
N LYS A 306 -5.76 2.98 16.40
CA LYS A 306 -6.08 1.55 16.21
C LYS A 306 -7.35 1.33 15.40
N GLY A 307 -8.28 2.26 15.55
CA GLY A 307 -9.63 2.18 15.00
C GLY A 307 -10.47 1.06 15.62
N SER A 308 -11.55 0.68 14.93
CA SER A 308 -12.55 -0.24 15.47
C SER A 308 -12.40 -1.66 14.95
N GLY A 309 -11.63 -1.85 13.87
CA GLY A 309 -11.56 -3.10 13.13
C GLY A 309 -10.50 -4.10 13.60
N TYR A 310 -9.64 -3.77 14.56
CA TYR A 310 -8.35 -4.45 14.76
C TYR A 310 -8.39 -5.76 15.57
N VAL A 311 -9.54 -6.21 16.06
CA VAL A 311 -9.64 -7.38 16.96
C VAL A 311 -10.04 -8.66 16.20
N ARG A 312 -9.53 -9.82 16.66
CA ARG A 312 -9.95 -11.18 16.23
C ARG A 312 -9.85 -11.43 14.70
N GLY A 313 -8.65 -11.31 14.15
CA GLY A 313 -8.37 -11.44 12.71
C GLY A 313 -8.60 -10.14 11.92
N GLY A 314 -8.69 -9.03 12.64
CA GLY A 314 -9.07 -7.72 12.12
C GLY A 314 -7.92 -6.86 11.62
N ILE A 315 -8.24 -5.69 11.05
CA ILE A 315 -7.27 -4.73 10.52
C ILE A 315 -7.21 -3.45 11.35
N PHE A 316 -6.04 -2.79 11.33
CA PHE A 316 -5.87 -1.43 11.83
C PHE A 316 -6.31 -0.46 10.73
N ASP A 317 -7.55 0.01 10.81
CA ASP A 317 -8.24 0.72 9.72
C ASP A 317 -7.89 2.20 9.59
N ARG A 318 -7.21 2.77 10.59
CA ARG A 318 -6.86 4.20 10.67
C ARG A 318 -5.39 4.53 10.40
N ILE A 319 -4.55 3.52 10.18
CA ILE A 319 -3.13 3.69 9.81
C ILE A 319 -2.82 2.88 8.56
N GLU A 320 -1.93 3.39 7.71
CA GLU A 320 -1.53 2.70 6.48
C GLU A 320 -0.05 2.95 6.19
N MET A 321 0.72 1.89 6.06
CA MET A 321 2.12 2.04 5.65
C MET A 321 2.19 2.26 4.14
N ILE A 322 2.94 3.27 3.72
CA ILE A 322 3.11 3.64 2.31
C ILE A 322 4.60 3.87 2.02
N GLN A 323 5.13 3.17 1.01
CA GLN A 323 6.48 3.35 0.49
C GLN A 323 6.46 3.31 -1.05
N GLY A 324 6.67 4.46 -1.67
CA GLY A 324 6.48 4.62 -3.12
C GLY A 324 5.05 4.27 -3.53
N GLU A 325 4.92 3.36 -4.50
CA GLU A 325 3.62 2.86 -4.98
C GLU A 325 3.10 1.66 -4.19
N ASN A 326 3.87 1.14 -3.22
CA ASN A 326 3.44 0.07 -2.33
C ASN A 326 2.70 0.67 -1.12
N SER A 327 1.57 0.07 -0.75
CA SER A 327 0.94 0.32 0.54
C SER A 327 0.36 -0.96 1.15
N PHE A 328 0.14 -0.94 2.47
CA PHE A 328 -0.54 -2.00 3.19
C PHE A 328 -1.04 -1.51 4.56
N ARG A 329 -2.04 -2.21 5.09
CA ARG A 329 -2.54 -2.05 6.46
C ARG A 329 -2.09 -3.22 7.31
N PHE A 330 -1.95 -2.97 8.62
CA PHE A 330 -1.64 -4.03 9.58
C PHE A 330 -2.89 -4.80 9.98
N THR A 331 -2.69 -6.06 10.34
CA THR A 331 -3.65 -6.96 10.96
C THR A 331 -3.18 -7.28 12.37
N ASP A 332 -4.07 -7.86 13.18
CA ASP A 332 -3.71 -8.37 14.51
C ASP A 332 -2.59 -9.43 14.48
N ALA A 333 -2.45 -10.20 13.40
CA ALA A 333 -1.36 -11.16 13.23
C ALA A 333 0.04 -10.52 13.23
N GLN A 334 0.15 -9.25 12.79
CA GLN A 334 1.41 -8.51 12.80
C GLN A 334 1.62 -7.70 14.09
N HIS A 335 0.60 -7.61 14.94
CA HIS A 335 0.54 -6.71 16.08
C HIS A 335 1.13 -7.34 17.35
N GLU A 336 1.79 -6.50 18.15
CA GLU A 336 2.09 -6.78 19.55
C GLU A 336 1.85 -5.51 20.38
N ARG A 337 1.17 -5.65 21.53
CA ARG A 337 1.00 -4.55 22.48
C ARG A 337 2.29 -4.33 23.29
N VAL A 338 2.67 -3.08 23.46
CA VAL A 338 3.73 -2.67 24.39
C VAL A 338 3.08 -1.99 25.59
N VAL A 339 3.54 -2.30 26.80
CA VAL A 339 2.98 -1.72 28.04
C VAL A 339 3.50 -0.31 28.25
N GLU A 340 4.82 -0.14 28.17
CA GLU A 340 5.50 1.15 28.29
C GLU A 340 6.81 1.13 27.48
N LEU A 341 7.29 2.31 27.11
CA LEU A 341 8.57 2.48 26.43
C LEU A 341 9.71 2.45 27.46
N SER A 342 10.83 1.83 27.09
CA SER A 342 12.00 1.70 27.97
C SER A 342 12.98 2.86 27.89
N ALA A 343 12.85 3.74 26.90
CA ALA A 343 13.78 4.85 26.71
C ALA A 343 13.69 5.82 27.90
N ALA A 344 14.84 6.33 28.34
CA ALA A 344 14.87 7.33 29.41
C ALA A 344 14.02 8.55 29.04
N ASP A 345 13.26 9.05 30.01
CA ASP A 345 12.35 10.20 29.88
C ASP A 345 11.22 10.02 28.85
N ALA A 346 10.95 8.79 28.40
CA ALA A 346 9.81 8.53 27.53
C ALA A 346 8.49 8.82 28.27
N PRO A 347 7.56 9.57 27.66
CA PRO A 347 6.26 9.80 28.24
C PRO A 347 5.45 8.49 28.26
N ARG A 348 4.43 8.46 29.11
CA ARG A 348 3.46 7.38 29.10
C ARG A 348 2.40 7.66 28.04
N PHE A 349 2.15 6.66 27.21
CA PHE A 349 1.17 6.71 26.14
C PHE A 349 0.02 5.75 26.43
N LYS A 350 -1.20 6.18 26.15
CA LYS A 350 -2.40 5.33 26.21
C LYS A 350 -2.35 4.14 25.25
N GLU A 351 -1.78 4.33 24.05
CA GLU A 351 -1.71 3.31 23.01
C GLU A 351 -0.29 3.13 22.50
N VAL A 352 0.37 2.02 22.86
CA VAL A 352 1.70 1.66 22.31
C VAL A 352 1.66 0.25 21.76
N SER A 353 2.22 0.07 20.57
CA SER A 353 2.33 -1.24 19.92
C SER A 353 3.47 -1.25 18.91
N TRP A 354 3.98 -2.44 18.59
CA TRP A 354 4.79 -2.61 17.39
C TRP A 354 4.11 -3.58 16.42
N PHE A 355 4.52 -3.44 15.16
CA PHE A 355 4.00 -4.19 14.03
C PHE A 355 5.14 -4.74 13.20
N THR A 356 5.10 -6.04 12.90
CA THR A 356 5.97 -6.60 11.86
C THR A 356 5.44 -6.22 10.48
N ILE A 357 6.32 -5.85 9.56
CA ILE A 357 5.93 -5.68 8.16
C ILE A 357 5.46 -7.03 7.60
N PRO A 358 4.30 -7.12 6.93
CA PRO A 358 3.79 -8.38 6.39
C PRO A 358 4.77 -9.05 5.44
N GLU A 359 4.79 -10.38 5.44
CA GLU A 359 5.57 -11.14 4.47
C GLU A 359 5.07 -10.91 3.04
N GLY A 360 6.00 -10.93 2.08
CA GLY A 360 5.70 -10.68 0.67
C GLY A 360 5.54 -9.20 0.31
N VAL A 361 5.56 -8.29 1.29
CA VAL A 361 5.62 -6.85 1.03
C VAL A 361 7.09 -6.41 0.95
N ALA A 362 7.47 -5.79 -0.17
CA ALA A 362 8.76 -5.13 -0.28
C ALA A 362 8.75 -3.82 0.52
N PHE A 363 9.62 -3.74 1.53
CA PHE A 363 9.79 -2.56 2.36
C PHE A 363 11.27 -2.38 2.73
N ASP A 364 11.79 -1.18 2.51
CA ASP A 364 13.14 -0.77 2.87
C ASP A 364 13.09 0.41 3.84
N GLY A 365 13.27 0.14 5.14
CA GLY A 365 13.21 1.15 6.18
C GLY A 365 14.29 2.25 6.10
N ALA A 366 15.28 2.13 5.20
CA ALA A 366 16.25 3.18 4.92
C ALA A 366 15.81 4.16 3.82
N GLU A 367 14.76 3.82 3.07
CA GLU A 367 14.13 4.69 2.06
C GLU A 367 12.93 5.44 2.64
N PRO A 368 12.48 6.57 2.03
CA PRO A 368 11.32 7.30 2.52
C PRO A 368 10.05 6.44 2.57
N TRP A 369 9.40 6.43 3.73
CA TRP A 369 8.10 5.82 3.96
C TRP A 369 7.25 6.73 4.84
N ARG A 370 5.93 6.50 4.85
CA ARG A 370 4.96 7.22 5.68
C ARG A 370 3.94 6.25 6.26
N LEU A 371 3.37 6.61 7.41
CA LEU A 371 2.28 5.92 8.09
C LEU A 371 0.96 6.69 7.91
#